data_AF-A0A3A8HNW9-F1
#
_entry.id   AF-A0A3A8HNW9-F1
#
_cell.length_a   1.000
_cell.length_b   1.000
_cell.length_c   1.000
_cell.angle_alpha   90.00
_cell.angle_beta   90.00
_cell.angle_gamma   90.00
#
_symmetry.space_group_name_H-M   'P 1'
#
loop_
_entity.id
_entity.type
_entity.pdbx_description
1 polymer ?
#
loop_
_entity_poly.entity_id
_entity_poly.type
_entity_poly.pdbx_seq_one_letter_code
_entity_poly.pdbx_strand_id
1 'polypeptide(L)' 'MVLEFSQQQIHLLHAVLAESADALRDEIVRTDKLELREELRDRLDQLLVIQRQVEARMHQEQPAAL' A
#
# COMPACT_ATOMS: atom_id res chain seq x y z
N MET A 1 -0.38 21.57 -13.52
CA MET A 1 0.56 20.46 -13.79
C MET A 1 0.06 19.26 -13.03
N VAL A 2 -0.34 18.19 -13.71
CA VAL A 2 -0.62 16.90 -13.08
C VAL A 2 0.73 16.21 -12.91
N LEU A 3 1.10 15.84 -11.69
CA LEU A 3 2.28 15.02 -11.44
C LEU A 3 1.97 13.61 -11.94
N GLU A 4 2.42 13.29 -13.15
CA GLU A 4 2.42 11.93 -13.65
C GLU A 4 3.59 11.19 -13.01
N PHE A 5 3.29 10.14 -12.24
CA PHE A 5 4.32 9.28 -11.68
C PHE A 5 4.88 8.40 -12.80
N SER A 6 6.21 8.29 -12.89
CA SER A 6 6.83 7.33 -13.78
C SER A 6 6.55 5.90 -13.33
N GLN A 7 6.59 4.93 -14.25
CA GLN A 7 6.45 3.50 -13.91
C GLN A 7 7.37 3.07 -12.77
N GLN A 8 8.63 3.51 -12.80
CA GLN A 8 9.59 3.23 -11.73
C GLN A 8 9.14 3.79 -10.38
N GLN A 9 8.55 4.97 -10.35
CA GLN A 9 8.01 5.55 -9.13
C GLN A 9 6.76 4.81 -8.63
N ILE A 10 5.90 4.31 -9.53
CA ILE A 10 4.73 3.49 -9.16
C ILE A 10 5.18 2.14 -8.60
N HIS A 11 6.16 1.48 -9.22
CA HIS A 11 6.77 0.25 -8.71
C HIS A 11 7.42 0.46 -7.34
N LEU A 12 8.18 1.55 -7.16
CA LEU A 12 8.78 1.90 -5.87
C LEU A 12 7.70 2.15 -4.81
N LEU A 13 6.64 2.89 -5.17
CA LEU A 13 5.51 3.14 -4.29
C LEU A 13 4.82 1.84 -3.88
N HIS A 14 4.60 0.90 -4.80
CA HIS A 14 4.02 -0.42 -4.49
C HIS A 14 4.90 -1.20 -3.52
N ALA A 15 6.21 -1.24 -3.74
CA ALA A 15 7.16 -1.94 -2.86
C ALA A 15 7.17 -1.34 -1.44
N VAL A 16 7.21 0.00 -1.34
CA VAL A 16 7.19 0.71 -0.06
C VAL A 16 5.87 0.50 0.68
N LEU A 17 4.75 0.48 -0.04
CA LEU A 17 3.44 0.18 0.55
C LEU A 17 3.40 -1.26 1.08
N ALA A 18 3.89 -2.24 0.33
CA ALA A 18 3.93 -3.63 0.78
C ALA A 18 4.77 -3.80 2.06
N GLU A 19 5.99 -3.23 2.09
CA GLU A 19 6.86 -3.24 3.27
C GLU A 19 6.18 -2.59 4.49
N SER A 20 5.54 -1.44 4.27
CA SER A 20 4.82 -0.72 5.34
C SER A 20 3.63 -1.51 5.87
N ALA A 21 2.90 -2.22 4.99
CA ALA A 21 1.77 -3.08 5.38
C ALA A 21 2.25 -4.24 6.25
N ASP A 22 3.37 -4.87 5.89
CA ASP A 22 3.93 -5.98 6.65
C ASP A 22 4.48 -5.53 8.00
N ALA A 23 5.19 -4.39 8.05
CA ALA A 23 5.63 -3.79 9.31
C ALA A 23 4.46 -3.47 10.25
N LEU A 24 3.36 -2.92 9.70
CA LEU A 24 2.16 -2.58 10.46
C LEU A 24 1.40 -3.82 10.94
N ARG A 25 1.36 -4.90 10.14
CA ARG A 25 0.82 -6.21 10.57
C ARG A 25 1.59 -6.75 11.77
N ASP A 26 2.91 -6.70 11.73
CA ASP A 26 3.74 -7.14 12.85
C ASP A 26 3.54 -6.27 14.09
N GLU A 27 3.30 -4.97 13.93
CA GLU A 27 3.00 -4.05 15.03
C GLU A 27 1.62 -4.35 15.67
N ILE A 28 0.60 -4.64 14.86
CA ILE A 28 -0.73 -5.07 15.33
C ILE A 28 -0.63 -6.33 16.20
N VAL A 29 0.17 -7.31 15.75
CA VAL A 29 0.37 -8.57 16.49
C VAL A 29 1.05 -8.32 17.83
N ARG A 30 2.02 -7.41 17.87
CA ARG A 30 2.80 -7.06 19.08
C ARG A 30 2.08 -6.09 20.03
N THR A 31 0.97 -5.50 19.61
CA THR A 31 0.26 -4.48 20.40
C THR A 31 -0.78 -5.11 21.31
N ASP A 32 -0.57 -5.05 22.63
CA ASP A 32 -1.49 -5.65 23.61
C ASP A 32 -2.72 -4.78 23.93
N LYS A 33 -2.63 -3.46 23.71
CA LYS A 33 -3.74 -2.54 23.97
C LYS A 33 -4.77 -2.61 22.85
N LEU A 34 -6.01 -2.96 23.20
CA LEU A 34 -7.11 -3.13 22.24
C LEU A 34 -7.35 -1.87 21.38
N GLU A 35 -7.49 -0.71 22.02
CA GLU A 35 -7.75 0.56 21.32
C GLU A 35 -6.64 0.87 20.29
N LEU A 36 -5.37 0.74 20.71
CA LEU A 36 -4.24 0.95 19.80
C LEU A 36 -4.22 -0.09 18.68
N ARG A 37 -4.57 -1.34 18.98
CA ARG A 37 -4.66 -2.40 17.96
C ARG A 37 -5.75 -2.11 16.93
N GLU A 38 -6.88 -1.53 17.34
CA GLU A 38 -7.96 -1.10 16.44
C GLU A 38 -7.50 0.07 15.56
N GLU A 39 -6.87 1.09 16.14
CA GLU A 39 -6.29 2.21 15.36
C GLU A 39 -5.27 1.74 14.32
N LEU A 40 -4.40 0.78 14.68
CA LEU A 40 -3.42 0.22 13.76
C LEU A 40 -4.08 -0.60 12.64
N ARG A 41 -5.17 -1.31 12.94
CA ARG A 41 -5.97 -2.02 11.92
C ARG A 41 -6.63 -1.06 10.94
N ASP A 42 -7.22 0.03 11.42
CA ASP A 42 -7.82 1.05 10.55
C ASP A 42 -6.78 1.67 9.61
N ARG A 43 -5.57 1.92 10.11
CA ARG A 43 -4.44 2.39 9.29
C ARG A 43 -4.00 1.35 8.27
N LEU A 44 -3.97 0.07 8.64
CA LEU A 44 -3.63 -1.01 7.72
C LEU A 44 -4.66 -1.12 6.60
N ASP A 45 -5.95 -1.02 6.92
CA ASP A 45 -7.02 -1.06 5.92
C ASP A 45 -6.92 0.12 4.94
N GLN A 46 -6.65 1.32 5.43
CA GLN A 46 -6.38 2.49 4.57
C GLN A 46 -5.18 2.27 3.65
N LEU A 47 -4.10 1.69 4.17
CA LEU A 47 -2.89 1.41 3.41
C LEU A 47 -3.14 0.36 2.32
N LEU A 48 -3.90 -0.70 2.63
CA LEU A 48 -4.31 -1.72 1.66
C LEU A 48 -5.21 -1.17 0.56
N VAL A 49 -6.08 -0.20 0.88
CA VAL A 49 -6.89 0.50 -0.14
C VAL A 49 -5.98 1.28 -1.10
N ILE A 50 -4.98 1.98 -0.59
CA ILE A 50 -4.00 2.70 -1.42
C ILE A 50 -3.19 1.72 -2.27
N GLN A 51 -2.72 0.61 -1.69
CA GLN A 51 -1.98 -0.42 -2.41
C GLN A 51 -2.76 -0.96 -3.62
N ARG A 52 -4.06 -1.26 -3.43
CA ARG A 52 -4.93 -1.71 -4.55
C ARG A 52 -5.08 -0.65 -5.64
N GLN A 53 -5.15 0.63 -5.28
CA GLN A 53 -5.20 1.71 -6.27
C GLN A 53 -3.91 1.82 -7.08
N VAL A 54 -2.76 1.63 -6.42
CA VAL A 54 -1.45 1.60 -7.08
C VAL A 54 -1.35 0.38 -8.00
N GLU A 55 -1.74 -0.80 -7.53
CA GLU A 55 -1.78 -2.03 -8.35
C GLU A 55 -2.67 -1.89 -9.58
N ALA A 56 -3.83 -1.24 -9.44
CA ALA A 56 -4.71 -0.97 -10.57
C ALA A 56 -4.05 -0.06 -11.61
N ARG A 57 -3.30 0.97 -11.19
CA ARG A 57 -2.54 1.83 -12.12
C ARG A 57 -1.41 1.09 -12.81
N MET A 58 -0.68 0.25 -12.09
CA MET A 58 0.38 -0.59 -12.66
C MET A 58 -0.14 -1.50 -13.78
N HIS A 59 -1.33 -2.09 -13.60
CA HIS A 59 -1.95 -2.95 -14.62
C HIS A 59 -2.51 -2.16 -15.81
N GLN A 60 -2.98 -0.92 -15.60
CA GLN A 60 -3.50 -0.07 -16.68
C GLN A 60 -2.41 0.43 -17.63
N GLU A 61 -1.17 0.55 -17.16
CA GLU A 61 -0.06 1.09 -17.93
C GLU A 61 0.87 0.01 -18.51
N GLN A 62 0.65 -1.27 -18.17
CA GLN A 62 1.25 -2.37 -18.92
C GLN A 62 0.54 -2.45 -20.28
N PRO A 63 1.25 -2.23 -21.41
CA PRO A 63 0.63 -2.44 -22.71
C PRO A 63 0.21 -3.90 -22.77
N ALA A 64 -1.07 -4.13 -23.09
CA ALA A 64 -1.56 -5.44 -23.47
C ALA A 64 -0.59 -5.98 -24.52
N ALA A 65 0.24 -6.94 -24.14
CA ALA A 65 1.13 -7.63 -25.06
C ALA A 65 0.22 -8.37 -26.05
N LEU A 66 0.05 -7.76 -27.22
CA LEU A 66 -0.54 -8.39 -28.41
C LEU A 66 0.41 -9.47 -28.95
#